data_AF-V8QP28-F1
#
_entry.id   AF-V8QP28-F1
#
_cell.length_a   1.000
_cell.length_b   1.000
_cell.length_c   1.000
_cell.angle_alpha   90.00
_cell.angle_beta   90.00
_cell.angle_gamma   90.00
#
_symmetry.space_group_name_H-M   'P 1'
#
loop_
_entity.id
_entity.type
_entity.pdbx_description
1 polymer ?
#
loop_
_entity_poly.entity_id
_entity_poly.type
_entity_poly.pdbx_seq_one_letter_code
_entity_poly.pdbx_strand_id
1 'polypeptide(L)'
;MQQKSSAKALLAMSMAVSGLLGGCQTLDDWQADGYRKQCATLGIQPGSAHFDECMLQQQALDENETEHSLDRMQRDEAARHKK
;
A
#
# COMPACT_ATOMS: atom_id res chain seq x y z
N MET A 1 -19.55 -18.50 50.15
CA MET A 1 -18.48 -17.65 49.58
C MET A 1 -18.86 -17.32 48.14
N GLN A 2 -18.86 -16.03 47.79
CA GLN A 2 -19.16 -15.56 46.42
C GLN A 2 -17.98 -15.86 45.49
N GLN A 3 -18.25 -16.38 44.30
CA GLN A 3 -17.30 -16.30 43.19
C GLN A 3 -18.01 -15.85 41.91
N LYS A 4 -18.55 -14.64 41.96
CA LYS A 4 -18.85 -13.83 40.77
C LYS A 4 -17.54 -13.18 40.34
N SER A 5 -16.80 -13.68 39.35
CA SER A 5 -15.72 -12.88 38.72
C SER A 5 -15.13 -13.35 37.39
N SER A 6 -15.52 -14.47 36.79
CA SER A 6 -14.87 -14.91 35.54
C SER A 6 -15.39 -14.29 34.23
N ALA A 7 -16.46 -13.47 34.28
CA ALA A 7 -17.04 -12.87 33.06
C ALA A 7 -16.38 -11.55 32.64
N LYS A 8 -15.64 -10.87 33.53
CA LYS A 8 -15.05 -9.55 33.25
C LYS A 8 -13.67 -9.61 32.60
N ALA A 9 -12.95 -10.73 32.75
CA ALA A 9 -11.59 -10.86 32.24
C ALA A 9 -11.52 -11.15 30.73
N LEU A 10 -12.59 -11.69 30.13
CA LEU A 10 -12.60 -12.09 28.72
C LEU A 10 -12.97 -10.96 27.75
N LEU A 11 -13.56 -9.85 28.24
CA LEU A 11 -13.95 -8.71 27.40
C LEU A 11 -12.80 -7.72 27.12
N ALA A 12 -11.68 -7.82 27.84
CA ALA A 12 -10.56 -6.87 27.73
C ALA A 12 -9.51 -7.26 26.67
N MET A 13 -9.56 -8.49 26.12
CA MET A 13 -8.52 -9.02 25.24
C MET A 13 -8.87 -8.98 23.74
N SER A 14 -10.00 -8.40 23.35
CA SER A 14 -10.48 -8.38 21.96
C SER A 14 -10.31 -7.03 21.24
N MET A 15 -9.71 -6.02 21.87
CA MET A 15 -9.61 -4.65 21.33
C MET A 15 -8.21 -4.25 20.81
N ALA A 16 -7.26 -5.19 20.69
CA ALA A 16 -5.88 -4.87 20.26
C ALA A 16 -5.53 -5.30 18.83
N VAL A 17 -6.47 -5.86 18.06
CA VAL A 17 -6.25 -6.38 16.69
C VAL A 17 -7.05 -5.58 15.65
N SER A 18 -7.09 -4.26 15.79
CA SER A 18 -7.66 -3.37 14.75
C SER A 18 -6.68 -2.30 14.26
N GLY A 19 -5.54 -2.11 14.95
CA GLY A 19 -4.57 -1.07 14.62
C GLY A 19 -3.55 -1.46 13.53
N LEU A 20 -3.34 -2.75 13.28
CA LEU A 20 -2.32 -3.21 12.32
C LEU A 20 -2.79 -3.14 10.85
N LEU A 21 -4.10 -3.06 10.60
CA LEU A 21 -4.66 -2.96 9.24
C LEU A 21 -4.83 -1.51 8.78
N GLY A 22 -4.67 -0.52 9.67
CA GLY A 22 -4.75 0.92 9.34
C GLY A 22 -3.54 1.44 8.56
N GLY A 23 -2.44 0.67 8.50
CA GLY A 23 -1.23 1.04 7.77
C GLY A 23 -1.26 0.76 6.26
N CYS A 24 -2.33 0.17 5.73
CA CYS A 24 -2.43 -0.12 4.28
C CYS A 24 -3.10 0.99 3.46
N GLN A 25 -3.85 1.90 4.09
CA GLN A 25 -4.61 2.92 3.34
C GLN A 25 -3.79 4.21 3.10
N THR A 26 -2.81 4.50 3.95
CA THR A 26 -2.03 5.75 3.87
C THR A 26 -0.98 5.76 2.77
N LEU A 27 -0.52 4.58 2.32
CA LEU A 27 0.45 4.49 1.23
C LEU A 27 -0.25 4.76 -0.12
N ASP A 28 -1.48 4.28 -0.26
CA ASP A 28 -2.31 4.41 -1.46
C ASP A 28 -2.64 5.88 -1.75
N ASP A 29 -3.03 6.64 -0.72
CA ASP A 29 -3.33 8.07 -0.85
C ASP A 29 -2.10 8.88 -1.32
N TRP A 30 -0.90 8.56 -0.81
CA TRP A 30 0.32 9.28 -1.17
C TRP A 30 0.76 8.97 -2.61
N GLN A 31 0.61 7.72 -3.05
CA GLN A 31 0.92 7.29 -4.41
C GLN A 31 -0.06 7.89 -5.42
N ALA A 32 -1.36 7.90 -5.09
CA ALA A 32 -2.40 8.54 -5.88
C ALA A 32 -2.14 10.05 -6.06
N ASP A 33 -1.73 10.76 -5.01
CA ASP A 33 -1.34 12.17 -5.10
C ASP A 33 -0.11 12.39 -6.00
N GLY A 34 0.83 11.43 -6.00
CA GLY A 34 1.97 11.40 -6.91
C GLY A 34 1.53 11.34 -8.37
N TYR A 35 0.65 10.40 -8.73
CA TYR A 35 0.12 10.28 -10.08
C TYR A 35 -0.69 11.51 -10.49
N ARG A 36 -1.50 12.09 -9.59
CA ARG A 36 -2.25 13.33 -9.86
C ARG A 36 -1.32 14.48 -10.25
N LYS A 37 -0.21 14.65 -9.54
CA LYS A 37 0.80 15.68 -9.86
C LYS A 37 1.49 15.42 -11.20
N GLN A 38 1.79 14.17 -11.52
CA GLN A 38 2.40 13.81 -12.80
C GLN A 38 1.47 14.12 -13.96
N CYS A 39 0.20 13.71 -13.88
CA CYS A 39 -0.81 14.03 -14.88
C CYS A 39 -1.07 15.53 -15.02
N ALA A 40 -1.10 16.27 -13.91
CA ALA A 40 -1.20 17.73 -13.95
C ALA A 40 0.04 18.40 -14.59
N THR A 41 1.24 17.88 -14.36
CA THR A 41 2.49 18.39 -14.97
C THR A 41 2.53 18.17 -16.48
N LEU A 42 1.89 17.11 -16.96
CA LEU A 42 1.67 16.85 -18.39
C LEU A 42 0.60 17.78 -19.01
N GLY A 43 0.01 18.69 -18.22
CA GLY A 43 -1.02 19.62 -18.66
C GLY A 43 -2.41 19.00 -18.81
N ILE A 44 -2.62 17.78 -18.30
CA ILE A 44 -3.90 17.09 -18.36
C ILE A 44 -4.80 17.62 -17.26
N GLN A 45 -5.99 18.07 -17.63
CA GLN A 45 -6.89 18.76 -16.71
C GLN A 45 -7.57 17.76 -15.76
N PRO A 46 -7.52 17.98 -14.43
CA PRO A 46 -8.20 17.12 -13.46
C PRO A 46 -9.70 17.02 -13.73
N GLY A 47 -10.26 15.81 -13.59
CA GLY A 47 -11.68 15.55 -13.84
C GLY A 47 -12.06 15.37 -15.31
N SER A 48 -11.09 15.34 -16.23
CA SER A 48 -11.29 14.93 -17.62
C SER A 48 -11.05 13.43 -17.79
N ALA A 49 -11.66 12.81 -18.80
CA ALA A 49 -11.44 11.38 -19.11
C ALA A 49 -9.96 11.05 -19.38
N HIS A 50 -9.21 11.99 -19.98
CA HIS A 50 -7.77 11.85 -20.19
C HIS A 50 -6.95 11.87 -18.90
N PHE A 51 -7.47 12.51 -17.85
CA PHE A 51 -6.81 12.50 -16.55
C PHE A 51 -6.91 11.12 -15.91
N ASP A 52 -8.08 10.48 -15.98
CA ASP A 52 -8.28 9.13 -15.46
C ASP A 52 -7.44 8.11 -16.23
N GLU A 53 -7.35 8.25 -17.56
CA GLU A 53 -6.48 7.43 -18.40
C GLU A 53 -4.99 7.63 -18.04
N CYS A 54 -4.57 8.88 -17.83
CA CYS A 54 -3.21 9.18 -17.37
C CYS A 54 -2.93 8.56 -16.01
N MET A 55 -3.86 8.66 -15.06
CA MET A 55 -3.70 8.07 -13.72
C MET A 55 -3.47 6.56 -13.81
N LEU A 56 -4.27 5.86 -14.60
CA LEU A 56 -4.12 4.42 -14.83
C LEU A 56 -2.80 4.08 -15.52
N GLN A 57 -2.38 4.90 -16.49
CA GLN A 57 -1.10 4.72 -17.16
C GLN A 57 0.09 4.91 -16.20
N GLN A 58 0.04 5.93 -15.34
CA GLN A 58 1.10 6.17 -14.36
C GLN A 58 1.20 5.03 -13.34
N GLN A 59 0.07 4.50 -12.89
CA GLN A 59 0.05 3.32 -12.04
C GLN A 59 0.70 2.11 -12.72
N ALA A 60 0.34 1.84 -13.98
CA ALA A 60 0.92 0.71 -14.72
C ALA A 60 2.43 0.85 -14.94
N LEU A 61 2.92 2.08 -15.12
CA LEU A 61 4.36 2.36 -15.24
C LEU A 61 5.10 2.12 -13.93
N ASP A 62 4.55 2.58 -12.79
CA ASP A 62 5.14 2.39 -11.46
C ASP A 62 5.17 0.90 -11.06
N GLU A 63 4.09 0.16 -11.33
CA GLU A 63 4.04 -1.29 -11.12
C GLU A 63 5.10 -2.00 -11.96
N ASN A 64 5.23 -1.65 -13.24
CA ASN A 64 6.23 -2.25 -14.13
C ASN A 64 7.67 -1.96 -13.67
N GLU A 65 7.97 -0.74 -13.25
CA GLU A 65 9.27 -0.37 -12.70
C GLU A 65 9.58 -1.16 -11.43
N THR A 66 8.58 -1.28 -10.55
CA THR A 66 8.68 -2.03 -9.30
C THR A 66 9.00 -3.49 -9.58
N GLU A 67 8.27 -4.15 -10.48
CA GLU A 67 8.54 -5.53 -10.90
C GLU A 67 9.94 -5.70 -11.46
N HIS A 68 10.37 -4.77 -12.32
CA HIS A 68 11.73 -4.79 -12.87
C HIS A 68 12.80 -4.64 -11.79
N SER A 69 12.55 -3.82 -10.77
CA SER A 69 13.48 -3.67 -9.64
C SER A 69 13.56 -4.97 -8.81
N LEU A 70 12.42 -5.62 -8.58
CA LEU A 70 12.32 -6.88 -7.83
C LEU A 70 13.03 -8.02 -8.56
N ASP A 71 12.88 -8.12 -9.88
CA ASP A 71 13.61 -9.11 -10.69
C ASP A 71 15.12 -8.93 -10.55
N ARG A 72 15.62 -7.69 -10.64
CA ARG A 72 17.05 -7.41 -10.46
C ARG A 72 17.54 -7.82 -9.07
N MET A 73 16.80 -7.48 -8.02
CA MET A 73 17.16 -7.85 -6.66
C MET A 73 17.18 -9.37 -6.46
N GLN A 74 16.15 -10.08 -6.95
CA GLN A 74 16.12 -11.54 -6.90
C GLN A 74 17.32 -12.18 -7.59
N ARG A 75 17.70 -11.66 -8.76
CA ARG A 75 18.86 -12.17 -9.51
C ARG A 75 20.17 -11.92 -8.78
N ASP A 76 20.32 -10.75 -8.17
CA ASP A 76 21.50 -10.40 -7.37
C ASP A 76 21.59 -11.25 -6.10
N GLU A 77 20.47 -11.48 -5.41
CA GLU A 77 20.39 -12.36 -4.25
C GLU A 77 20.72 -13.81 -4.62
N ALA A 78 20.13 -14.34 -5.70
CA ALA A 78 20.42 -15.68 -6.20
C ALA A 78 21.90 -15.84 -6.60
N ALA A 79 22.54 -14.79 -7.12
CA ALA A 79 23.96 -14.78 -7.42
C ALA A 79 24.84 -14.75 -6.16
N ARG A 80 24.42 -14.03 -5.10
CA ARG A 80 25.10 -13.99 -3.80
C ARG A 80 25.03 -15.33 -3.07
N HIS A 81 23.89 -16.03 -3.13
CA HIS A 81 23.70 -17.32 -2.47
C HIS A 81 24.41 -18.51 -3.14
N LYS A 82 24.92 -18.34 -4.37
CA LYS A 82 25.70 -19.36 -5.09
C LYS A 82 27.22 -19.27 -4.85
N LYS A 83 27.70 -18.28 -4.12
CA LYS A 83 29.10 -18.12 -3.71
C LYS A 83 29.32 -18.61 -2.29
#